data_AF-A0A9P1GI43-F1
#
_entry.id   AF-A0A9P1GI43-F1
#
_cell.length_a   1.000
_cell.length_b   1.000
_cell.length_c   1.000
_cell.angle_alpha   90.00
_cell.angle_beta   90.00
_cell.angle_gamma   90.00
#
_symmetry.space_group_name_H-M   'P 1'
#
loop_
_entity.id
_entity.type
_entity.pdbx_description
1 polymer ?
#
loop_
_entity_poly.entity_id
_entity_poly.type
_entity_poly.pdbx_seq_one_letter_code
_entity_poly.pdbx_strand_id
1 'polypeptide(L)'
;MGYGDAPNGAMPTIATAEQADDDMVAEKILLTDGTSVNIFRSPKISEEQWQQTKMYLQNNPADTKKLVEHSTNPDKIRRQKMMRAMADVWQDQIDSSNEDFARRMKELEQEEEFEALFTAIKDYQVQEIRNHVEDKELMQKISNKMGGVPAQALRNAERVRKTPLTLQEACKFGDLRAVQRYLTETERGGRNLEAKDQRGITCLGYAVGANRMPITMLLVEVKADVNCVDKSKNSSLHYAAAYGRQEILEYLLSQGADLNKQNDSGQTPLSIAIKNEQLKMADVLKSKGAR
;
A
#
# COMPACT_ATOMS: atom_id res chain seq x y z
N MET A 1 20.84 37.98 -22.09
CA MET A 1 20.14 37.90 -20.80
C MET A 1 19.72 36.44 -20.63
N GLY A 2 20.63 35.56 -20.24
CA GLY A 2 21.04 35.39 -18.85
C GLY A 2 20.18 34.30 -18.22
N TYR A 3 20.28 33.07 -18.73
CA TYR A 3 19.74 31.89 -18.04
C TYR A 3 20.62 31.67 -16.81
N GLY A 4 20.16 32.19 -15.68
CA GLY A 4 20.80 32.00 -14.40
C GLY A 4 20.77 30.51 -14.03
N ASP A 5 21.92 30.05 -13.54
CA ASP A 5 22.20 28.71 -13.06
C ASP A 5 21.07 28.18 -12.16
N ALA A 6 20.49 27.03 -12.54
CA ALA A 6 19.71 26.22 -11.62
C ALA A 6 20.70 25.54 -10.66
N PRO A 7 20.62 25.79 -9.33
CA PRO A 7 21.56 25.19 -8.40
C PRO A 7 21.24 23.70 -8.27
N ASN A 8 22.30 22.88 -8.38
CA ASN A 8 22.46 21.49 -7.93
C ASN A 8 21.18 20.63 -7.80
N GLY A 9 21.14 19.53 -8.57
CA GLY A 9 20.17 18.43 -8.49
C GLY A 9 20.19 17.66 -7.17
N ALA A 10 19.97 18.34 -6.06
CA ALA A 10 19.63 17.75 -4.78
C ALA A 10 18.17 17.26 -4.83
N MET A 11 17.91 16.13 -4.18
CA MET A 11 16.55 15.69 -3.87
C MET A 11 15.79 16.87 -3.25
N PRO A 12 14.57 17.18 -3.73
CA PRO A 12 13.80 18.28 -3.19
C PRO A 12 13.63 18.07 -1.68
N THR A 13 14.15 19.01 -0.89
CA THR A 13 14.01 19.02 0.56
C THR A 13 12.52 19.02 0.87
N ILE A 14 12.09 18.03 1.66
CA ILE A 14 10.71 17.86 2.07
C ILE A 14 10.39 19.01 3.02
N ALA A 15 9.90 20.13 2.50
CA ALA A 15 9.16 21.08 3.31
C ALA A 15 7.95 20.31 3.85
N THR A 16 7.92 20.15 5.16
CA THR A 16 6.97 19.29 5.85
C THR A 16 5.56 19.81 5.59
N ALA A 17 4.70 18.95 5.03
CA ALA A 17 3.26 19.16 5.02
C ALA A 17 2.67 18.98 6.45
N GLU A 18 3.37 19.50 7.46
CA GLU A 18 3.09 19.33 8.89
C GLU A 18 2.06 20.33 9.43
N GLN A 19 1.55 21.27 8.62
CA GLN A 19 0.75 22.39 9.12
C GLN A 19 -0.67 22.51 8.56
N ALA A 20 -1.26 21.43 8.06
CA ALA A 20 -2.70 21.40 7.81
C ALA A 20 -3.39 20.53 8.88
N ASP A 21 -3.88 21.19 9.93
CA ASP A 21 -4.94 20.79 10.87
C ASP A 21 -5.16 19.28 11.04
N ASP A 22 -4.35 18.62 11.88
CA ASP A 22 -4.62 17.24 12.25
C ASP A 22 -5.45 17.20 13.54
N ASP A 23 -6.78 17.16 13.39
CA ASP A 23 -7.75 16.81 14.47
C ASP A 23 -7.44 15.43 15.11
N MET A 24 -6.40 14.71 14.65
CA MET A 24 -6.03 13.39 15.15
C MET A 24 -5.34 13.49 16.51
N VAL A 25 -5.78 12.66 17.43
CA VAL A 25 -5.21 12.55 18.77
C VAL A 25 -4.28 11.34 18.82
N ALA A 26 -3.11 11.50 19.41
CA ALA A 26 -2.23 10.38 19.69
C ALA A 26 -2.83 9.53 20.82
N GLU A 27 -3.20 8.29 20.50
CA GLU A 27 -3.67 7.30 21.46
C GLU A 27 -2.53 6.32 21.75
N LYS A 28 -2.14 6.20 23.03
CA LYS A 28 -1.15 5.21 23.47
C LYS A 28 -1.84 3.86 23.66
N ILE A 29 -1.41 2.85 22.92
CA ILE A 29 -1.95 1.49 22.98
C ILE A 29 -0.90 0.57 23.61
N LEU A 30 -1.28 -0.12 24.69
CA LEU A 30 -0.50 -1.18 25.31
C LEU A 30 -0.72 -2.49 24.58
N LEU A 31 0.36 -3.16 24.20
CA LEU A 31 0.35 -4.41 23.45
C LEU A 31 0.53 -5.60 24.39
N THR A 32 0.11 -6.79 23.94
CA THR A 32 0.22 -8.04 24.72
C THR A 32 1.65 -8.47 25.02
N ASP A 33 2.64 -7.97 24.27
CA ASP A 33 4.08 -8.19 24.55
C ASP A 33 4.66 -7.21 25.59
N GLY A 34 3.81 -6.38 26.22
CA GLY A 34 4.20 -5.38 27.21
C GLY A 34 4.77 -4.09 26.62
N THR A 35 4.97 -4.02 25.30
CA THR A 35 5.39 -2.78 24.63
C THR A 35 4.19 -1.86 24.39
N SER A 36 4.45 -0.59 24.11
CA SER A 36 3.39 0.37 23.77
C SER A 36 3.73 1.14 22.52
N VAL A 37 2.73 1.42 21.70
CA VAL A 37 2.87 2.28 20.52
C VAL A 37 1.91 3.47 20.60
N ASN A 38 2.27 4.56 19.93
CA ASN A 38 1.35 5.67 19.71
C ASN A 38 0.71 5.52 18.34
N ILE A 39 -0.62 5.50 18.29
CA ILE A 39 -1.39 5.51 17.04
C ILE A 39 -2.18 6.80 16.98
N PHE A 40 -2.16 7.47 15.84
CA PHE A 40 -3.00 8.64 15.60
C PHE A 40 -4.43 8.18 15.32
N ARG A 41 -5.38 8.70 16.10
CA ARG A 41 -6.79 8.38 15.98
C ARG A 41 -7.63 9.62 15.75
N SER A 42 -8.62 9.52 14.87
CA SER A 42 -9.61 10.59 14.74
C SER A 42 -10.62 10.55 15.89
N PRO A 43 -10.85 11.67 16.62
CA PRO A 43 -11.86 11.73 17.67
C PRO A 43 -13.30 11.61 17.13
N LYS A 44 -13.49 11.77 15.82
CA LYS A 44 -14.77 11.60 15.13
C LYS A 44 -15.15 10.12 14.90
N ILE A 45 -14.22 9.18 15.11
CA ILE A 45 -14.50 7.74 15.11
C ILE A 45 -14.79 7.32 16.55
N SER A 46 -16.02 6.87 16.81
CA SER A 46 -16.46 6.50 18.17
C SER A 46 -15.66 5.32 18.72
N GLU A 47 -15.66 5.12 20.04
CA GLU A 47 -15.00 3.95 20.64
C GLU A 47 -15.59 2.64 20.13
N GLU A 48 -16.91 2.59 19.93
CA GLU A 48 -17.59 1.43 19.36
C GLU A 48 -17.11 1.10 17.94
N GLN A 49 -16.89 2.13 17.10
CA GLN A 49 -16.37 1.98 15.74
C GLN A 49 -14.86 1.66 15.68
N TRP A 50 -14.17 1.71 16.81
CA TRP A 50 -12.74 1.44 16.91
C TRP A 50 -12.43 0.18 17.73
N GLN A 51 -13.40 -0.34 18.47
CA GLN A 51 -13.18 -1.30 19.53
C GLN A 51 -12.53 -2.59 19.04
N GLN A 52 -13.03 -3.19 17.96
CA GLN A 52 -12.46 -4.43 17.44
C GLN A 52 -11.10 -4.17 16.80
N THR A 53 -10.95 -3.09 16.03
CA THR A 53 -9.64 -2.71 15.46
C THR A 53 -8.60 -2.49 16.56
N LYS A 54 -8.95 -1.78 17.64
CA LYS A 54 -8.09 -1.55 18.80
C LYS A 54 -7.71 -2.86 19.47
N MET A 55 -8.69 -3.72 19.74
CA MET A 55 -8.44 -5.02 20.38
C MET A 55 -7.52 -5.89 19.52
N TYR A 56 -7.72 -5.90 18.20
CA TYR A 56 -6.82 -6.58 17.28
C TYR A 56 -5.39 -6.04 17.39
N LEU A 57 -5.23 -4.72 17.37
CA LEU A 57 -3.91 -4.10 17.45
C LEU A 57 -3.20 -4.41 18.78
N GLN A 58 -3.94 -4.39 19.89
CA GLN A 58 -3.40 -4.78 21.20
C GLN A 58 -2.89 -6.22 21.21
N ASN A 59 -3.62 -7.13 20.57
CA ASN A 59 -3.33 -8.56 20.60
C ASN A 59 -2.32 -9.02 19.53
N ASN A 60 -1.99 -8.18 18.56
CA ASN A 60 -1.06 -8.50 17.46
C ASN A 60 0.13 -7.52 17.40
N PRO A 61 1.11 -7.61 18.32
CA PRO A 61 2.16 -6.60 18.45
C PRO A 61 3.03 -6.41 17.20
N ALA A 62 3.34 -7.50 16.49
CA ALA A 62 4.16 -7.45 15.28
C ALA A 62 3.46 -6.68 14.14
N ASP A 63 2.18 -6.97 13.91
CA ASP A 63 1.38 -6.29 12.90
C ASP A 63 1.13 -4.83 13.26
N THR A 64 0.91 -4.55 14.55
CA THR A 64 0.75 -3.20 15.06
C THR A 64 2.01 -2.36 14.87
N LYS A 65 3.19 -2.87 15.24
CA LYS A 65 4.47 -2.17 15.03
C LYS A 65 4.69 -1.89 13.54
N LYS A 66 4.46 -2.88 12.68
CA LYS A 66 4.53 -2.72 11.22
C LYS A 66 3.55 -1.67 10.72
N LEU A 67 2.32 -1.63 11.22
CA LEU A 67 1.32 -0.63 10.83
C LEU A 67 1.74 0.79 11.23
N VAL A 68 2.29 0.96 12.45
CA VAL A 68 2.78 2.26 12.93
C VAL A 68 3.94 2.75 12.06
N GLU A 69 4.88 1.89 11.69
CA GLU A 69 5.98 2.24 10.77
C GLU A 69 5.49 2.76 9.41
N HIS A 70 4.37 2.22 8.90
CA HIS A 70 3.81 2.61 7.61
C HIS A 70 2.93 3.88 7.71
N SER A 71 2.10 3.99 8.75
CA SER A 71 1.14 5.10 8.93
C SER A 71 1.80 6.41 9.38
N THR A 72 2.97 6.34 10.03
CA THR A 72 3.75 7.53 10.44
C THR A 72 4.59 8.12 9.31
N ASN A 73 4.69 7.44 8.16
CA ASN A 73 5.53 7.89 7.06
C ASN A 73 4.77 7.98 5.72
N PRO A 74 3.78 8.89 5.60
CA PRO A 74 3.15 9.21 4.31
C PRO A 74 4.19 9.53 3.22
N ASP A 75 5.32 10.10 3.62
CA ASP A 75 6.44 10.38 2.73
C ASP A 75 7.15 9.10 2.25
N LYS A 76 7.15 8.00 3.00
CA LYS A 76 7.64 6.69 2.53
C LYS A 76 6.74 6.16 1.41
N ILE A 77 5.41 6.31 1.54
CA ILE A 77 4.46 5.92 0.49
C ILE A 77 4.62 6.81 -0.75
N ARG A 78 4.76 8.13 -0.57
CA ARG A 78 5.06 9.07 -1.66
C ARG A 78 6.40 8.75 -2.32
N ARG A 79 7.44 8.44 -1.54
CA ARG A 79 8.75 7.98 -2.04
C ARG A 79 8.63 6.68 -2.82
N GLN A 80 7.88 5.68 -2.34
CA GLN A 80 7.66 4.44 -3.08
C GLN A 80 6.94 4.68 -4.42
N LYS A 81 5.92 5.54 -4.44
CA LYS A 81 5.23 5.94 -5.68
C LYS A 81 6.19 6.68 -6.64
N MET A 82 7.04 7.55 -6.10
CA MET A 82 8.08 8.23 -6.86
C MET A 82 9.09 7.24 -7.45
N MET A 83 9.59 6.29 -6.66
CA MET A 83 10.51 5.25 -7.12
C MET A 83 9.90 4.39 -8.23
N ARG A 84 8.61 4.03 -8.13
CA ARG A 84 7.91 3.35 -9.24
C ARG A 84 7.80 4.20 -10.50
N ALA A 85 7.41 5.47 -10.37
CA ALA A 85 7.34 6.36 -11.51
C ALA A 85 8.70 6.58 -12.19
N MET A 86 9.80 6.48 -11.44
CA MET A 86 11.16 6.47 -11.99
C MET A 86 11.47 5.15 -12.71
N ALA A 87 11.15 4.02 -12.08
CA ALA A 87 11.34 2.69 -12.68
C ALA A 87 10.59 2.55 -14.01
N ASP A 88 9.35 3.02 -14.09
CA ASP A 88 8.56 2.99 -15.33
C ASP A 88 9.25 3.78 -16.46
N VAL A 89 9.82 4.96 -16.16
CA VAL A 89 10.54 5.75 -17.15
C VAL A 89 11.83 5.06 -17.59
N TRP A 90 12.56 4.42 -16.67
CA TRP A 90 13.74 3.65 -17.03
C TRP A 90 13.41 2.43 -17.88
N GLN A 91 12.30 1.75 -17.60
CA GLN A 91 11.82 0.66 -18.43
C GLN A 91 11.50 1.13 -19.85
N ASP A 92 10.83 2.27 -20.02
CA ASP A 92 10.58 2.86 -21.33
C ASP A 92 11.88 3.17 -22.09
N GLN A 93 12.92 3.65 -21.40
CA GLN A 93 14.23 3.91 -22.02
C GLN A 93 14.89 2.62 -22.52
N ILE A 94 14.79 1.53 -21.75
CA ILE A 94 15.27 0.20 -22.16
C ILE A 94 14.51 -0.28 -23.40
N ASP A 95 13.18 -0.24 -23.36
CA ASP A 95 12.32 -0.74 -24.43
C ASP A 95 12.51 0.06 -25.72
N SER A 96 12.83 1.36 -25.62
CA SER A 96 13.15 2.24 -26.75
C SER A 96 14.57 2.08 -27.33
N SER A 97 15.38 1.16 -26.79
CA SER A 97 16.78 0.93 -27.21
C SER A 97 17.65 2.20 -27.17
N ASN A 98 17.48 3.03 -26.13
CA ASN A 98 18.28 4.24 -25.99
C ASN A 98 19.76 3.89 -25.72
N GLU A 99 20.62 4.17 -26.70
CA GLU A 99 22.06 3.85 -26.65
C GLU A 99 22.80 4.55 -25.50
N ASP A 100 22.42 5.78 -25.16
CA ASP A 100 23.05 6.54 -24.06
C ASP A 100 22.67 5.94 -22.69
N PHE A 101 21.42 5.51 -22.54
CA PHE A 101 20.96 4.81 -21.33
C PHE A 101 21.62 3.44 -21.19
N ALA A 102 21.71 2.67 -22.28
CA ALA A 102 22.36 1.36 -22.30
C ALA A 102 23.85 1.46 -21.95
N ARG A 103 24.54 2.49 -22.46
CA ARG A 103 25.93 2.78 -22.09
C ARG A 103 26.09 3.03 -20.58
N ARG A 104 25.26 3.91 -20.00
CA ARG A 104 25.31 4.23 -18.57
C ARG A 104 25.02 3.02 -17.68
N MET A 105 24.07 2.17 -18.06
CA MET A 105 23.80 0.91 -17.34
C MET A 105 25.03 -0.01 -17.34
N LYS A 106 25.70 -0.13 -18.49
CA LYS A 106 26.90 -0.97 -18.61
C LYS A 106 28.08 -0.42 -17.81
N GLU A 107 28.23 0.89 -17.73
CA GLU A 107 29.24 1.54 -16.88
C GLU A 107 28.94 1.30 -15.39
N LEU A 108 27.69 1.44 -14.97
CA LEU A 108 27.22 1.16 -13.61
C LEU A 108 27.48 -0.29 -13.17
N GLU A 109 27.28 -1.27 -14.06
CA GLU A 109 27.55 -2.68 -13.77
C GLU A 109 29.03 -3.00 -13.53
N GLN A 110 29.95 -2.13 -13.95
CA GLN A 110 31.39 -2.34 -13.82
C GLN A 110 32.00 -1.69 -12.58
N GLU A 111 31.24 -0.90 -11.82
CA GLU A 111 31.75 -0.22 -10.64
C GLU A 111 31.62 -1.11 -9.39
N GLU A 112 32.73 -1.28 -8.66
CA GLU A 112 32.80 -2.09 -7.43
C GLU A 112 31.76 -1.66 -6.40
N GLU A 113 31.42 -0.37 -6.33
CA GLU A 113 30.42 0.15 -5.37
C GLU A 113 28.99 -0.35 -5.63
N PHE A 114 28.67 -0.83 -6.84
CA PHE A 114 27.36 -1.38 -7.19
C PHE A 114 27.37 -2.90 -7.41
N GLU A 115 28.53 -3.55 -7.35
CA GLU A 115 28.70 -4.97 -7.64
C GLU A 115 27.79 -5.85 -6.77
N ALA A 116 27.69 -5.54 -5.46
CA ALA A 116 26.82 -6.26 -4.52
C ALA A 116 25.35 -6.21 -4.95
N LEU A 117 24.86 -5.02 -5.36
CA LEU A 117 23.49 -4.85 -5.84
C LEU A 117 23.26 -5.63 -7.14
N PHE A 118 24.16 -5.53 -8.13
CA PHE A 118 24.02 -6.25 -9.39
C PHE A 118 24.14 -7.76 -9.24
N THR A 119 24.98 -8.24 -8.33
CA THR A 119 25.08 -9.65 -7.96
C THR A 119 23.78 -10.13 -7.33
N ALA A 120 23.24 -9.38 -6.36
CA ALA A 120 21.95 -9.68 -5.77
C ALA A 120 20.81 -9.71 -6.81
N ILE A 121 20.82 -8.82 -7.80
CA ILE A 121 19.88 -8.81 -8.93
C ILE A 121 20.03 -10.07 -9.80
N LYS A 122 21.26 -10.40 -10.22
CA LYS A 122 21.56 -11.56 -11.08
C LYS A 122 21.19 -12.88 -10.40
N ASP A 123 21.41 -12.96 -9.09
CA ASP A 123 21.14 -14.15 -8.27
C ASP A 123 19.71 -14.18 -7.71
N TYR A 124 18.86 -13.23 -8.10
CA TYR A 124 17.47 -13.11 -7.63
C TYR A 124 17.33 -13.08 -6.08
N GLN A 125 18.30 -12.48 -5.39
CA GLN A 125 18.32 -12.37 -3.93
C GLN A 125 17.40 -11.23 -3.46
N VAL A 126 16.09 -11.50 -3.45
CA VAL A 126 15.03 -10.50 -3.21
C VAL A 126 15.23 -9.67 -1.92
N GLN A 127 15.76 -10.28 -0.85
CA GLN A 127 15.96 -9.55 0.41
C GLN A 127 17.19 -8.64 0.38
N GLU A 128 18.28 -9.06 -0.26
CA GLU A 128 19.46 -8.20 -0.47
C GLU A 128 19.15 -7.05 -1.41
N ILE A 129 18.44 -7.33 -2.52
CA ILE A 129 17.94 -6.29 -3.44
C ILE A 129 17.12 -5.27 -2.66
N ARG A 130 16.21 -5.72 -1.78
CA ARG A 130 15.41 -4.81 -0.96
C ARG A 130 16.28 -3.95 -0.05
N ASN A 131 17.28 -4.53 0.61
CA ASN A 131 18.17 -3.78 1.51
C ASN A 131 18.94 -2.70 0.75
N HIS A 132 19.48 -3.00 -0.43
CA HIS A 132 20.17 -2.02 -1.28
C HIS A 132 19.24 -0.93 -1.82
N VAL A 133 18.02 -1.29 -2.24
CA VAL A 133 17.04 -0.33 -2.75
C VAL A 133 16.53 0.63 -1.66
N GLU A 134 16.58 0.21 -0.38
CA GLU A 134 16.26 1.07 0.76
C GLU A 134 17.41 2.01 1.17
N ASP A 135 18.63 1.75 0.69
CA ASP A 135 19.79 2.64 0.87
C ASP A 135 19.65 3.90 -0.02
N LYS A 136 19.35 5.02 0.63
CA LYS A 136 19.12 6.29 -0.04
C LYS A 136 20.36 6.85 -0.73
N GLU A 137 21.55 6.62 -0.16
CA GLU A 137 22.79 7.18 -0.69
C GLU A 137 23.22 6.41 -1.94
N LEU A 138 23.15 5.08 -1.87
CA LEU A 138 23.39 4.19 -3.00
C LEU A 138 22.44 4.53 -4.17
N MET A 139 21.13 4.60 -3.89
CA MET A 139 20.14 4.89 -4.93
C MET A 139 20.28 6.30 -5.53
N GLN A 140 20.74 7.28 -4.75
CA GLN A 140 21.02 8.63 -5.25
C GLN A 140 22.21 8.65 -6.21
N LYS A 141 23.29 7.92 -5.90
CA LYS A 141 24.45 7.78 -6.78
C LYS A 141 24.08 7.12 -8.11
N ILE A 142 23.32 6.02 -8.06
CA ILE A 142 22.81 5.33 -9.26
C ILE A 142 21.96 6.29 -10.09
N SER A 143 21.03 7.01 -9.46
CA SER A 143 20.19 8.01 -10.14
C SER A 143 21.02 9.07 -10.87
N ASN A 144 22.04 9.63 -10.21
CA ASN A 144 22.92 10.63 -10.82
C ASN A 144 23.69 10.09 -12.03
N LYS A 145 24.26 8.88 -11.93
CA LYS A 145 24.99 8.22 -13.03
C LYS A 145 24.08 7.87 -14.21
N MET A 146 22.82 7.58 -13.95
CA MET A 146 21.81 7.35 -14.99
C MET A 146 21.33 8.63 -15.70
N GLY A 147 21.83 9.81 -15.32
CA GLY A 147 21.43 11.11 -15.88
C GLY A 147 20.46 11.89 -14.99
N GLY A 148 20.37 11.53 -13.72
CA GLY A 148 19.47 12.15 -12.73
C GLY A 148 18.02 11.69 -12.89
N VAL A 149 17.13 12.32 -12.13
CA VAL A 149 15.69 12.05 -12.21
C VAL A 149 15.15 12.63 -13.52
N PRO A 150 14.61 11.82 -14.45
CA PRO A 150 14.10 12.32 -15.73
C PRO A 150 13.07 13.42 -15.53
N ALA A 151 13.05 14.46 -16.39
CA ALA A 151 12.09 15.57 -16.26
C ALA A 151 10.62 15.10 -16.27
N GLN A 152 10.32 14.01 -17.00
CA GLN A 152 9.02 13.36 -16.97
C GLN A 152 8.73 12.69 -15.62
N ALA A 153 9.73 12.05 -15.01
CA ALA A 153 9.64 11.49 -13.66
C ALA A 153 9.51 12.58 -12.60
N LEU A 154 10.18 13.74 -12.73
CA LEU A 154 9.98 14.90 -11.86
C LEU A 154 8.56 15.48 -11.99
N ARG A 155 8.03 15.63 -13.21
CA ARG A 155 6.63 16.03 -13.43
C ARG A 155 5.65 15.01 -12.84
N ASN A 156 5.91 13.72 -13.01
CA ASN A 156 5.12 12.64 -12.42
C ASN A 156 5.22 12.64 -10.89
N ALA A 157 6.40 12.85 -10.32
CA ALA A 157 6.66 12.90 -8.89
C ALA A 157 6.02 14.15 -8.25
N GLU A 158 6.08 15.29 -8.92
CA GLU A 158 5.44 16.53 -8.46
C GLU A 158 3.93 16.43 -8.55
N ARG A 159 3.40 15.77 -9.59
CA ARG A 159 1.98 15.39 -9.66
C ARG A 159 1.63 14.46 -8.51
N VAL A 160 2.37 13.38 -8.27
CA VAL A 160 2.17 12.45 -7.14
C VAL A 160 2.23 13.17 -5.78
N ARG A 161 3.11 14.15 -5.61
CA ARG A 161 3.24 14.97 -4.40
C ARG A 161 2.01 15.86 -4.18
N LYS A 162 1.47 16.43 -5.25
CA LYS A 162 0.30 17.34 -5.22
C LYS A 162 -1.04 16.60 -5.26
N THR A 163 -1.07 15.35 -5.73
CA THR A 163 -2.28 14.52 -5.76
C THR A 163 -2.60 14.02 -4.34
N PRO A 164 -3.78 14.31 -3.79
CA PRO A 164 -4.23 13.69 -2.55
C PRO A 164 -4.26 12.16 -2.72
N LEU A 165 -3.66 11.41 -1.78
CA LEU A 165 -3.70 9.94 -1.79
C LEU A 165 -5.17 9.50 -1.85
N THR A 166 -5.64 8.65 -2.75
CA THR A 166 -7.08 8.27 -2.66
C THR A 166 -7.32 7.39 -1.43
N LEU A 167 -8.57 7.31 -0.94
CA LEU A 167 -8.91 6.42 0.18
C LEU A 167 -8.52 4.97 -0.16
N GLN A 168 -8.77 4.52 -1.39
CA GLN A 168 -8.40 3.20 -1.89
C GLN A 168 -6.88 2.96 -1.79
N GLU A 169 -6.07 3.95 -2.13
CA GLU A 169 -4.61 3.84 -2.03
C GLU A 169 -4.14 3.80 -0.57
N ALA A 170 -4.69 4.64 0.30
CA ALA A 170 -4.41 4.59 1.75
C ALA A 170 -4.72 3.20 2.31
N CYS A 171 -5.88 2.64 1.93
CA CYS A 171 -6.28 1.28 2.28
C CYS A 171 -5.33 0.22 1.74
N LYS A 172 -4.89 0.32 0.48
CA LYS A 172 -3.91 -0.62 -0.11
C LYS A 172 -2.56 -0.58 0.62
N PHE A 173 -2.08 0.61 0.97
CA PHE A 173 -0.76 0.80 1.57
C PHE A 173 -0.70 0.53 3.07
N GLY A 174 -1.85 0.45 3.76
CA GLY A 174 -1.84 0.27 5.21
C GLY A 174 -1.72 1.60 5.97
N ASP A 175 -2.02 2.74 5.34
CA ASP A 175 -1.94 4.05 6.01
C ASP A 175 -3.20 4.31 6.83
N LEU A 176 -3.23 3.75 8.04
CA LEU A 176 -4.36 3.87 8.95
C LEU A 176 -4.68 5.34 9.29
N ARG A 177 -3.67 6.22 9.41
CA ARG A 177 -3.88 7.64 9.70
C ARG A 177 -4.57 8.34 8.54
N ALA A 178 -4.09 8.13 7.31
CA ALA A 178 -4.72 8.69 6.13
C ALA A 178 -6.14 8.13 5.90
N VAL A 179 -6.38 6.85 6.17
CA VAL A 179 -7.72 6.28 6.14
C VAL A 179 -8.63 6.99 7.14
N GLN A 180 -8.23 7.10 8.41
CA GLN A 180 -9.04 7.77 9.42
C GLN A 180 -9.33 9.23 9.08
N ARG A 181 -8.32 9.98 8.61
CA ARG A 181 -8.51 11.34 8.09
C ARG A 181 -9.56 11.38 7.00
N TYR A 182 -9.48 10.48 6.02
CA TYR A 182 -10.46 10.44 4.94
C TYR A 182 -11.87 10.07 5.37
N LEU A 183 -12.01 9.29 6.42
CA LEU A 183 -13.31 9.00 7.01
C LEU A 183 -13.92 10.23 7.71
N THR A 184 -13.10 11.18 8.17
CA THR A 184 -13.52 12.22 9.13
C THR A 184 -13.29 13.68 8.70
N GLU A 185 -12.61 13.92 7.57
CA GLU A 185 -12.25 15.25 7.04
C GLU A 185 -13.42 16.09 6.49
N THR A 186 -14.65 15.59 6.43
CA THR A 186 -15.76 16.33 5.79
C THR A 186 -16.80 16.82 6.79
N GLU A 187 -17.05 18.14 6.80
CA GLU A 187 -18.15 18.81 7.54
C GLU A 187 -19.57 18.37 7.12
N ARG A 188 -19.71 17.59 6.04
CA ARG A 188 -21.01 17.28 5.38
C ARG A 188 -21.43 15.80 5.40
N GLY A 189 -20.87 14.99 6.29
CA GLY A 189 -21.16 13.55 6.35
C GLY A 189 -20.14 12.74 5.56
N GLY A 190 -19.73 11.61 6.13
CA GLY A 190 -18.53 10.85 5.75
C GLY A 190 -18.42 10.50 4.26
N ARG A 191 -17.18 10.28 3.82
CA ARG A 191 -16.91 9.87 2.42
C ARG A 191 -17.66 8.58 2.09
N ASN A 192 -18.14 8.52 0.85
CA ASN A 192 -18.74 7.31 0.28
C ASN A 192 -17.70 6.18 0.25
N LEU A 193 -17.80 5.24 1.20
CA LEU A 193 -16.96 4.05 1.28
C LEU A 193 -17.12 3.14 0.06
N GLU A 194 -18.28 3.23 -0.58
CA GLU A 194 -18.65 2.47 -1.77
C GLU A 194 -18.23 3.15 -3.07
N ALA A 195 -17.41 4.21 -3.00
CA ALA A 195 -16.79 4.79 -4.17
C ALA A 195 -15.89 3.76 -4.88
N LYS A 196 -16.22 3.47 -6.14
CA LYS A 196 -15.52 2.49 -6.97
C LYS A 196 -14.54 3.17 -7.91
N ASP A 197 -13.37 2.55 -8.09
CA ASP A 197 -12.42 2.95 -9.12
C ASP A 197 -12.83 2.48 -10.54
N GLN A 198 -11.97 2.68 -11.53
CA GLN A 198 -12.20 2.25 -12.90
C GLN A 198 -12.34 0.72 -13.06
N ARG A 199 -11.91 -0.07 -12.09
CA ARG A 199 -12.07 -1.54 -12.05
C ARG A 199 -13.31 -1.97 -11.25
N GLY A 200 -14.02 -1.02 -10.64
CA GLY A 200 -15.16 -1.29 -9.77
C GLY A 200 -14.79 -1.55 -8.31
N ILE A 201 -13.52 -1.40 -7.92
CA ILE A 201 -13.02 -1.84 -6.61
C ILE A 201 -13.22 -0.72 -5.58
N THR A 202 -13.76 -1.06 -4.41
CA THR A 202 -13.96 -0.16 -3.26
C THR A 202 -12.72 -0.09 -2.37
N CYS A 203 -12.72 0.79 -1.37
CA CYS A 203 -11.63 0.85 -0.39
C CYS A 203 -11.48 -0.45 0.42
N LEU A 204 -12.59 -1.13 0.73
CA LEU A 204 -12.59 -2.43 1.40
C LEU A 204 -11.89 -3.50 0.54
N GLY A 205 -12.22 -3.57 -0.75
CA GLY A 205 -11.57 -4.52 -1.67
C GLY A 205 -10.05 -4.35 -1.74
N TYR A 206 -9.56 -3.10 -1.73
CA TYR A 206 -8.12 -2.80 -1.68
C TYR A 206 -7.46 -3.19 -0.35
N ALA A 207 -8.11 -2.92 0.79
CA ALA A 207 -7.61 -3.32 2.10
C ALA A 207 -7.48 -4.85 2.20
N VAL A 208 -8.50 -5.57 1.75
CA VAL A 208 -8.56 -7.03 1.76
C VAL A 208 -7.49 -7.64 0.86
N GLY A 209 -7.43 -7.22 -0.41
CA GLY A 209 -6.43 -7.75 -1.35
C GLY A 209 -4.98 -7.51 -0.90
N ALA A 210 -4.73 -6.37 -0.24
CA ALA A 210 -3.41 -6.00 0.27
C ALA A 210 -3.09 -6.54 1.69
N ASN A 211 -3.94 -7.40 2.26
CA ASN A 211 -3.79 -7.97 3.59
C ASN A 211 -3.70 -6.92 4.73
N ARG A 212 -4.55 -5.89 4.70
CA ARG A 212 -4.57 -4.84 5.71
C ARG A 212 -5.67 -5.10 6.73
N MET A 213 -5.43 -6.03 7.66
CA MET A 213 -6.42 -6.45 8.65
C MET A 213 -6.95 -5.29 9.52
N PRO A 214 -6.11 -4.43 10.14
CA PRO A 214 -6.63 -3.30 10.95
C PRO A 214 -7.48 -2.31 10.15
N ILE A 215 -7.14 -2.07 8.88
CA ILE A 215 -7.93 -1.19 8.01
C ILE A 215 -9.22 -1.87 7.57
N THR A 216 -9.17 -3.18 7.29
CA THR A 216 -10.36 -3.96 6.93
C THR A 216 -11.38 -3.92 8.07
N MET A 217 -10.92 -4.14 9.30
CA MET A 217 -11.76 -4.05 10.50
C MET A 217 -12.37 -2.66 10.65
N LEU A 218 -11.54 -1.61 10.62
CA LEU A 218 -12.04 -0.24 10.75
C LEU A 218 -13.09 0.10 9.68
N LEU A 219 -12.86 -0.25 8.41
CA LEU A 219 -13.81 0.01 7.32
C LEU A 219 -15.15 -0.69 7.56
N VAL A 220 -15.15 -1.94 8.03
CA VAL A 220 -16.38 -2.68 8.33
C VAL A 220 -17.08 -2.11 9.58
N GLU A 221 -16.32 -1.71 10.61
CA GLU A 221 -16.85 -1.06 11.81
C GLU A 221 -17.54 0.28 11.47
N VAL A 222 -17.00 1.04 10.51
CA VAL A 222 -17.65 2.25 9.96
C VAL A 222 -18.66 1.96 8.83
N LYS A 223 -19.12 0.70 8.73
CA LYS A 223 -20.24 0.24 7.86
C LYS A 223 -19.96 0.22 6.36
N ALA A 224 -18.72 -0.04 5.93
CA ALA A 224 -18.45 -0.43 4.54
C ALA A 224 -19.22 -1.73 4.19
N ASP A 225 -19.70 -1.83 2.96
CA ASP A 225 -20.40 -3.02 2.48
C ASP A 225 -19.45 -4.21 2.36
N VAL A 226 -19.59 -5.17 3.28
CA VAL A 226 -18.81 -6.42 3.32
C VAL A 226 -18.97 -7.24 2.04
N ASN A 227 -20.12 -7.13 1.36
CA ASN A 227 -20.44 -7.84 0.13
C ASN A 227 -20.22 -6.98 -1.12
N CYS A 228 -19.46 -5.88 -1.02
CA CYS A 228 -19.12 -5.04 -2.16
C CYS A 228 -18.45 -5.88 -3.26
N VAL A 229 -18.71 -5.52 -4.53
CA VAL A 229 -18.18 -6.23 -5.69
C VAL A 229 -17.55 -5.30 -6.73
N ASP A 230 -16.54 -5.82 -7.43
CA ASP A 230 -15.92 -5.17 -8.57
C ASP A 230 -16.74 -5.31 -9.87
N LYS A 231 -16.20 -4.85 -11.00
CA LYS A 231 -16.86 -4.94 -12.32
C LYS A 231 -17.08 -6.36 -12.83
N SER A 232 -16.33 -7.34 -12.34
CA SER A 232 -16.48 -8.76 -12.66
C SER A 232 -17.31 -9.51 -11.61
N LYS A 233 -17.96 -8.77 -10.71
CA LYS A 233 -18.67 -9.28 -9.53
C LYS A 233 -17.81 -10.08 -8.54
N ASN A 234 -16.49 -9.88 -8.53
CA ASN A 234 -15.67 -10.42 -7.45
C ASN A 234 -15.93 -9.63 -6.17
N SER A 235 -16.35 -10.34 -5.12
CA SER A 235 -16.50 -9.78 -3.77
C SER A 235 -15.18 -9.71 -3.01
N SER A 236 -15.16 -9.02 -1.87
CA SER A 236 -14.03 -9.04 -0.93
C SER A 236 -13.59 -10.46 -0.55
N LEU A 237 -14.51 -11.42 -0.42
CA LEU A 237 -14.16 -12.82 -0.16
C LEU A 237 -13.43 -13.49 -1.33
N HIS A 238 -13.74 -13.13 -2.59
CA HIS A 238 -12.99 -13.62 -3.74
C HIS A 238 -11.53 -13.15 -3.67
N TYR A 239 -11.29 -11.89 -3.32
CA TYR A 239 -9.95 -11.35 -3.13
C TYR A 239 -9.19 -12.00 -1.97
N ALA A 240 -9.85 -12.19 -0.82
CA ALA A 240 -9.26 -12.87 0.32
C ALA A 240 -8.87 -14.31 -0.04
N ALA A 241 -9.75 -15.02 -0.75
CA ALA A 241 -9.52 -16.39 -1.20
C ALA A 241 -8.39 -16.48 -2.23
N ALA A 242 -8.37 -15.58 -3.23
CA ALA A 242 -7.37 -15.52 -4.30
C ALA A 242 -5.94 -15.38 -3.81
N TYR A 243 -5.74 -14.65 -2.69
CA TYR A 243 -4.43 -14.31 -2.14
C TYR A 243 -4.14 -14.99 -0.80
N GLY A 244 -4.96 -15.96 -0.38
CA GLY A 244 -4.73 -16.73 0.85
C GLY A 244 -4.81 -15.90 2.14
N ARG A 245 -5.65 -14.85 2.18
CA ARG A 245 -5.80 -13.96 3.35
C ARG A 245 -6.74 -14.56 4.40
N GLN A 246 -6.30 -15.63 5.06
CA GLN A 246 -7.15 -16.45 5.93
C GLN A 246 -7.81 -15.65 7.06
N GLU A 247 -7.04 -14.86 7.80
CA GLU A 247 -7.57 -14.10 8.94
C GLU A 247 -8.63 -13.07 8.51
N ILE A 248 -8.37 -12.36 7.40
CA ILE A 248 -9.35 -11.44 6.81
C ILE A 248 -10.59 -12.18 6.31
N LEU A 249 -10.42 -13.36 5.69
CA LEU A 249 -11.54 -14.17 5.22
C LEU A 249 -12.45 -14.57 6.40
N GLU A 250 -11.86 -15.07 7.49
CA GLU A 250 -12.61 -15.45 8.69
C GLU A 250 -13.34 -14.25 9.32
N TYR A 251 -12.68 -13.09 9.36
CA TYR A 251 -13.32 -11.86 9.81
C TYR A 251 -14.49 -11.47 8.92
N LEU A 252 -14.32 -11.39 7.59
CA LEU A 252 -15.40 -11.01 6.67
C LEU A 252 -16.60 -11.98 6.77
N LEU A 253 -16.36 -13.28 6.92
CA LEU A 253 -17.42 -14.27 7.15
C LEU A 253 -18.18 -14.00 8.47
N SER A 254 -17.46 -13.65 9.54
CA SER A 254 -18.09 -13.24 10.81
C SER A 254 -18.96 -11.99 10.68
N GLN A 255 -18.68 -11.15 9.67
CA GLN A 255 -19.42 -9.93 9.36
C GLN A 255 -20.52 -10.15 8.29
N GLY A 256 -20.85 -11.41 7.95
CA GLY A 256 -21.95 -11.74 7.04
C GLY A 256 -21.60 -11.72 5.55
N ALA A 257 -20.32 -11.88 5.21
CA ALA A 257 -19.92 -12.05 3.82
C ALA A 257 -20.49 -13.36 3.21
N ASP A 258 -20.95 -13.29 1.96
CA ASP A 258 -21.50 -14.45 1.25
C ASP A 258 -20.39 -15.42 0.79
N LEU A 259 -20.25 -16.52 1.54
CA LEU A 259 -19.28 -17.59 1.32
C LEU A 259 -19.34 -18.20 -0.08
N ASN A 260 -20.52 -18.25 -0.70
CA ASN A 260 -20.77 -18.92 -1.97
C ASN A 260 -21.10 -17.95 -3.10
N LYS A 261 -20.82 -16.66 -2.92
CA LYS A 261 -21.08 -15.65 -3.93
C LYS A 261 -20.41 -16.03 -5.24
N GLN A 262 -21.16 -16.01 -6.35
CA GLN A 262 -20.60 -16.22 -7.68
C GLN A 262 -20.27 -14.89 -8.35
N ASN A 263 -19.08 -14.82 -8.95
CA ASN A 263 -18.71 -13.75 -9.86
C ASN A 263 -19.33 -13.94 -11.26
N ASP A 264 -19.06 -13.04 -12.22
CA ASP A 264 -19.64 -13.13 -13.57
C ASP A 264 -19.20 -14.37 -14.36
N SER A 265 -18.09 -15.00 -13.97
CA SER A 265 -17.59 -16.25 -14.54
C SER A 265 -18.15 -17.49 -13.82
N GLY A 266 -19.11 -17.33 -12.90
CA GLY A 266 -19.68 -18.40 -12.09
C GLY A 266 -18.73 -18.94 -11.01
N GLN A 267 -17.60 -18.29 -10.77
CA GLN A 267 -16.60 -18.72 -9.80
C GLN A 267 -17.00 -18.29 -8.40
N THR A 268 -16.93 -19.20 -7.43
CA THR A 268 -17.04 -18.93 -5.99
C THR A 268 -15.66 -18.61 -5.37
N PRO A 269 -15.58 -18.03 -4.16
CA PRO A 269 -14.32 -17.87 -3.44
C PRO A 269 -13.51 -19.18 -3.34
N LEU A 270 -14.18 -20.32 -3.10
CA LEU A 270 -13.53 -21.63 -3.07
C LEU A 270 -12.91 -22.00 -4.43
N SER A 271 -13.65 -21.82 -5.53
CA SER A 271 -13.13 -22.11 -6.86
C SER A 271 -11.93 -21.23 -7.23
N ILE A 272 -11.91 -19.97 -6.77
CA ILE A 272 -10.78 -19.06 -6.95
C ILE A 272 -9.58 -19.49 -6.10
N ALA A 273 -9.78 -19.87 -4.85
CA ALA A 273 -8.70 -20.38 -4.00
C ALA A 273 -8.03 -21.61 -4.63
N ILE A 274 -8.82 -22.54 -5.17
CA ILE A 274 -8.31 -23.73 -5.86
C ILE A 274 -7.53 -23.34 -7.13
N LYS A 275 -8.11 -22.47 -7.98
CA LYS A 275 -7.47 -22.01 -9.22
C LYS A 275 -6.13 -21.31 -8.98
N ASN A 276 -6.01 -20.60 -7.87
CA ASN A 276 -4.79 -19.86 -7.49
C ASN A 276 -3.87 -20.66 -6.54
N GLU A 277 -4.08 -21.98 -6.43
CA GLU A 277 -3.26 -22.90 -5.62
C GLU A 277 -3.17 -22.52 -4.13
N GLN A 278 -4.18 -21.80 -3.62
CA GLN A 278 -4.29 -21.45 -2.21
C GLN A 278 -4.87 -22.63 -1.41
N LEU A 279 -4.13 -23.74 -1.33
CA LEU A 279 -4.63 -25.01 -0.78
C LEU A 279 -5.15 -24.90 0.66
N LYS A 280 -4.37 -24.26 1.54
CA LYS A 280 -4.79 -24.03 2.94
C LYS A 280 -6.10 -23.22 3.01
N MET A 281 -6.24 -22.22 2.14
CA MET A 281 -7.46 -21.42 2.06
C MET A 281 -8.65 -22.22 1.55
N ALA A 282 -8.44 -23.09 0.55
CA ALA A 282 -9.46 -23.98 0.05
C ALA A 282 -9.96 -24.94 1.15
N ASP A 283 -9.05 -25.46 1.99
CA ASP A 283 -9.43 -26.31 3.12
C ASP A 283 -10.22 -25.55 4.19
N VAL A 284 -9.80 -24.31 4.52
CA VAL A 284 -10.57 -23.41 5.40
C VAL A 284 -11.97 -23.18 4.84
N LEU A 285 -12.09 -22.80 3.56
CA LEU A 285 -13.37 -22.56 2.90
C LEU A 285 -14.29 -23.80 2.93
N LYS A 286 -13.74 -24.99 2.63
CA LYS A 286 -14.48 -26.25 2.74
C LYS A 286 -14.94 -26.52 4.17
N SER A 287 -14.08 -26.28 5.17
CA SER A 287 -14.43 -26.46 6.59
C SER A 287 -15.55 -25.53 7.04
N LYS A 288 -15.70 -24.36 6.40
CA LYS A 288 -16.80 -23.41 6.63
C LYS A 288 -18.07 -23.74 5.82
N GLY A 289 -18.06 -24.82 5.04
CA GLY A 289 -19.21 -25.29 4.25
C GLY A 289 -19.32 -24.65 2.87
N ALA A 290 -18.23 -24.10 2.31
CA ALA A 290 -18.22 -23.60 0.94
C ALA A 290 -18.48 -24.73 -0.06
N ARG A 291 -19.20 -24.42 -1.14
CA ARG A 291 -19.58 -25.37 -2.19
C ARG A 291 -19.16 -24.89 -3.57
#